data_AF-A0AAD4BR58-F1
#
_entry.id   AF-A0AAD4BR58-F1
#
_cell.length_a   1.000
_cell.length_b   1.000
_cell.length_c   1.000
_cell.angle_alpha   90.00
_cell.angle_beta   90.00
_cell.angle_gamma   90.00
#
_symmetry.space_group_name_H-M   'P 1'
#
loop_
_entity.id
_entity.type
_entity.pdbx_description
1 polymer ?
#
loop_
_entity_poly.entity_id
_entity_poly.type
_entity_poly.pdbx_seq_one_letter_code
_entity_poly.pdbx_strand_id
1 'polypeptide(L)'
;RVPFTDEDRDHLAQYLATRFPTRDGRMGNSAYKDLGETDDPSWAWARQHTFHSWREHYKMNPNMMDARIDYYLDRLKDVGHHHGHDPRSHTRLVGKGDEEEEEEEEEEEE
;
A
#
# COMPACT_ATOMS: atom_id res chain seq x y z
N ARG A 1 -4.83 -4.39 -25.42
CA ARG A 1 -4.18 -4.27 -24.09
C ARG A 1 -4.91 -5.22 -23.16
N VAL A 2 -4.22 -6.13 -22.47
CA VAL A 2 -4.85 -7.04 -21.51
C VAL A 2 -5.34 -6.21 -20.30
N PRO A 3 -6.55 -6.44 -19.77
CA PRO A 3 -7.01 -5.79 -18.55
C PRO A 3 -6.27 -6.36 -17.33
N PHE A 4 -5.97 -5.52 -16.33
CA PHE A 4 -5.38 -5.99 -15.07
C PHE A 4 -6.43 -6.69 -14.22
N THR A 5 -6.26 -8.01 -14.06
CA THR A 5 -7.11 -8.82 -13.18
C THR A 5 -6.78 -8.57 -11.71
N ASP A 6 -7.60 -9.08 -10.80
CA ASP A 6 -7.29 -9.02 -9.37
C ASP A 6 -6.12 -9.94 -9.00
N GLU A 7 -5.98 -11.09 -9.66
CA GLU A 7 -4.83 -12.00 -9.50
C GLU A 7 -3.52 -11.34 -9.91
N ASP A 8 -3.51 -10.60 -11.02
CA ASP A 8 -2.35 -9.83 -11.48
C ASP A 8 -1.84 -8.83 -10.44
N ARG A 9 -2.78 -8.17 -9.75
CA ARG A 9 -2.48 -7.19 -8.69
C ARG A 9 -1.95 -7.88 -7.45
N ASP A 10 -2.51 -9.03 -7.10
CA ASP A 10 -2.07 -9.84 -5.96
C ASP A 10 -0.65 -10.37 -6.17
N HIS A 11 -0.35 -10.88 -7.37
CA HIS A 11 1.00 -11.31 -7.70
C HIS A 11 2.00 -10.14 -7.70
N LEU A 12 1.63 -8.97 -8.23
CA LEU A 12 2.46 -7.78 -8.17
C LEU A 12 2.74 -7.35 -6.73
N ALA A 13 1.71 -7.34 -5.89
CA ALA A 13 1.84 -6.99 -4.48
C ALA A 13 2.75 -7.97 -3.74
N GLN A 14 2.62 -9.27 -4.00
CA GLN A 14 3.50 -10.31 -3.43
C GLN A 14 4.96 -10.13 -3.86
N TYR A 15 5.23 -9.85 -5.14
CA TYR A 15 6.58 -9.58 -5.63
C TYR A 15 7.21 -8.38 -4.93
N LEU A 16 6.45 -7.27 -4.86
CA LEU A 16 6.91 -6.04 -4.20
C LEU A 16 7.11 -6.24 -2.71
N ALA A 17 6.23 -6.98 -2.02
CA ALA A 17 6.40 -7.31 -0.60
C ALA A 17 7.67 -8.14 -0.34
N THR A 18 8.01 -9.05 -1.25
CA THR A 18 9.20 -9.91 -1.12
C THR A 18 10.49 -9.11 -1.35
N ARG A 19 10.51 -8.21 -2.34
CA ARG A 19 11.72 -7.47 -2.75
C ARG A 19 11.92 -6.15 -2.02
N PHE A 20 10.82 -5.48 -1.65
CA PHE A 20 10.79 -4.18 -0.98
C PHE A 20 9.95 -4.26 0.29
N PRO A 21 10.54 -4.72 1.41
CA PRO A 21 9.85 -4.76 2.70
C PRO A 21 9.49 -3.36 3.23
N THR A 22 10.16 -2.32 2.74
CA THR A 22 9.92 -0.91 3.07
C THR A 22 9.18 -0.18 1.94
N ARG A 23 8.55 0.96 2.25
CA ARG A 23 7.91 1.82 1.23
C ARG A 23 8.94 2.47 0.30
N ASP A 24 10.16 2.66 0.78
CA ASP A 24 11.29 3.11 -0.02
C ASP A 24 11.71 2.08 -1.07
N GLY A 25 11.78 2.51 -2.33
CA GLY A 25 12.22 1.69 -3.47
C GLY A 25 11.10 1.09 -4.31
N ARG A 26 9.84 1.08 -3.85
CA ARG A 26 8.68 0.51 -4.59
C ARG A 26 8.41 1.18 -5.94
N MET A 27 8.84 2.45 -6.11
CA MET A 27 8.65 3.22 -7.36
C MET A 27 9.87 3.17 -8.31
N GLY A 28 10.95 2.50 -7.91
CA GLY A 28 12.18 2.42 -8.71
C GLY A 28 11.96 1.62 -9.99
N ASN A 29 12.41 2.15 -11.13
CA ASN A 29 12.26 1.47 -12.44
C ASN A 29 12.99 0.12 -12.49
N SER A 30 14.11 -0.03 -11.79
CA SER A 30 14.93 -1.25 -11.81
C SER A 30 14.14 -2.47 -11.33
N ALA A 31 13.30 -2.32 -10.30
CA ALA A 31 12.45 -3.38 -9.77
C ALA A 31 11.54 -4.01 -10.82
N TYR A 32 10.90 -3.14 -11.63
CA TYR A 32 9.95 -3.55 -12.65
C TYR A 32 10.67 -4.07 -13.90
N LYS A 33 11.85 -3.52 -14.23
CA LYS A 33 12.70 -4.06 -15.30
C LYS A 33 13.15 -5.49 -14.96
N ASP A 34 13.71 -5.69 -13.77
CA ASP A 34 14.09 -7.00 -13.26
C ASP A 34 12.92 -7.99 -13.31
N LEU A 35 11.70 -7.53 -12.96
CA LEU A 35 10.48 -8.34 -13.03
C LEU A 35 10.13 -8.77 -14.47
N GLY A 36 10.28 -7.86 -15.45
CA GLY A 36 10.02 -8.16 -16.85
C GLY A 36 11.11 -8.97 -17.54
N GLU A 37 12.34 -8.92 -17.04
CA GLU A 37 13.51 -9.66 -17.54
C GLU A 37 13.70 -11.01 -16.83
N THR A 38 12.91 -11.29 -15.80
CA THR A 38 12.99 -12.54 -15.04
C THR A 38 12.41 -13.70 -15.83
N ASP A 39 13.14 -14.80 -15.92
CA ASP A 39 12.70 -16.08 -16.52
C ASP A 39 12.25 -17.11 -15.46
N ASP A 40 12.10 -16.68 -14.21
CA ASP A 40 11.64 -17.56 -13.14
C ASP A 40 10.17 -17.97 -13.37
N PRO A 41 9.85 -19.28 -13.34
CA PRO A 41 8.48 -19.75 -13.55
C PRO A 41 7.50 -19.22 -12.49
N SER A 42 7.99 -18.87 -11.30
CA SER A 42 7.18 -18.27 -10.22
C SER A 42 6.64 -16.89 -10.59
N TRP A 43 7.33 -16.19 -11.50
CA TRP A 43 6.99 -14.84 -11.94
C TRP A 43 6.54 -14.80 -13.41
N ALA A 44 6.19 -15.95 -14.00
CA ALA A 44 5.79 -16.03 -15.41
C ALA A 44 4.58 -15.13 -15.76
N TRP A 45 3.69 -14.87 -14.80
CA TRP A 45 2.56 -13.94 -14.93
C TRP A 45 3.00 -12.51 -15.26
N ALA A 46 4.22 -12.10 -14.87
CA ALA A 46 4.73 -10.76 -15.13
C ALA A 46 4.84 -10.47 -16.62
N ARG A 47 4.99 -11.50 -17.47
CA ARG A 47 5.07 -11.40 -18.93
C ARG A 47 3.73 -11.01 -19.58
N GLN A 48 2.61 -11.11 -18.85
CA GLN A 48 1.28 -10.72 -19.35
C GLN A 48 1.18 -9.21 -19.63
N HIS A 49 1.93 -8.40 -18.88
CA HIS A 49 1.99 -6.95 -19.08
C HIS A 49 3.44 -6.46 -19.12
N THR A 50 3.69 -5.37 -19.83
CA THR A 50 5.02 -4.77 -19.83
C THR A 50 5.34 -4.15 -18.48
N PHE A 51 6.62 -4.15 -18.08
CA PHE A 51 7.09 -3.50 -16.85
C PHE A 51 6.61 -2.04 -16.71
N HIS A 52 6.50 -1.33 -17.84
CA HIS A 52 5.98 0.04 -17.87
C HIS A 52 4.49 0.09 -17.50
N SER A 53 3.70 -0.87 -17.98
CA SER A 53 2.28 -0.98 -17.66
C SER A 53 2.06 -1.32 -16.19
N TRP A 54 2.88 -2.21 -15.62
CA TRP A 54 2.84 -2.54 -14.19
C TRP A 54 3.11 -1.32 -13.31
N ARG A 55 4.18 -0.58 -13.63
CA ARG A 55 4.52 0.65 -12.90
C ARG A 55 3.43 1.71 -13.02
N GLU A 56 2.86 1.89 -14.21
CA GLU A 56 1.79 2.86 -14.42
C GLU A 56 0.54 2.46 -13.63
N HIS A 57 0.22 1.17 -13.56
CA HIS A 57 -0.90 0.67 -12.74
C HIS A 57 -0.69 0.98 -11.25
N TYR A 58 0.51 0.72 -10.73
CA TYR A 58 0.87 1.08 -9.36
C TYR A 58 0.75 2.58 -9.11
N LYS A 59 1.25 3.41 -10.04
CA LYS A 59 1.19 4.87 -9.96
C LYS A 59 -0.25 5.41 -9.98
N MET A 60 -1.14 4.78 -10.74
CA MET A 60 -2.56 5.16 -10.81
C MET A 60 -3.35 4.71 -9.58
N ASN A 61 -2.93 3.61 -8.93
CA ASN A 61 -3.64 3.00 -7.81
C ASN A 61 -2.73 2.74 -6.60
N PRO A 62 -2.02 3.76 -6.07
CA PRO A 62 -1.01 3.56 -5.04
C PRO A 62 -1.64 3.06 -3.73
N ASN A 63 -2.77 3.63 -3.30
CA ASN A 63 -3.44 3.26 -2.05
C ASN A 63 -3.91 1.80 -2.04
N MET A 64 -4.51 1.34 -3.15
CA MET A 64 -5.00 -0.03 -3.28
C MET A 64 -3.84 -1.03 -3.32
N MET A 65 -2.77 -0.70 -4.06
CA MET A 65 -1.59 -1.55 -4.15
C MET A 65 -0.83 -1.60 -2.83
N ASP A 66 -0.61 -0.46 -2.17
CA ASP A 66 0.06 -0.40 -0.87
C ASP A 66 -0.69 -1.24 0.17
N ALA A 67 -2.03 -1.17 0.22
CA ALA A 67 -2.83 -1.99 1.13
C ALA A 67 -2.64 -3.50 0.89
N ARG A 68 -2.56 -3.93 -0.38
CA ARG A 68 -2.28 -5.34 -0.73
C ARG A 68 -0.84 -5.73 -0.37
N ILE A 69 0.13 -4.87 -0.65
CA ILE A 69 1.54 -5.11 -0.31
C ILE A 69 1.68 -5.27 1.20
N ASP A 70 1.05 -4.39 1.99
CA ASP A 70 1.11 -4.43 3.44
C ASP A 70 0.45 -5.70 4.00
N TYR A 71 -0.64 -6.18 3.39
CA TYR A 71 -1.23 -7.49 3.71
C TYR A 71 -0.25 -8.66 3.47
N TYR A 72 0.46 -8.66 2.35
CA TYR A 72 1.47 -9.70 2.08
C TYR A 72 2.70 -9.58 2.99
N LEU A 73 3.12 -8.35 3.32
CA LEU A 73 4.20 -8.11 4.28
C LEU A 73 3.84 -8.59 5.67
N ASP A 74 2.61 -8.34 6.11
CA ASP A 74 2.08 -8.85 7.38
C ASP A 74 2.13 -10.38 7.39
N ARG A 75 1.63 -11.03 6.34
CA ARG A 75 1.69 -12.50 6.21
C ARG A 75 3.11 -13.07 6.18
N LEU A 76 4.06 -12.33 5.60
CA LEU A 76 5.48 -12.69 5.59
C LEU A 76 6.15 -12.48 6.96
N LYS A 77 5.63 -11.57 7.80
CA LYS A 77 6.11 -11.31 9.17
C LYS A 77 5.45 -12.21 10.21
N ASP A 78 4.21 -12.62 9.99
CA ASP A 78 3.39 -13.41 10.94
C ASP A 78 3.89 -14.84 11.14
N VAL A 79 4.84 -15.32 10.31
CA VAL A 79 5.64 -16.51 10.63
C VAL A 79 6.54 -16.34 11.87
N GLY A 80 6.57 -15.16 12.50
CA GLY A 80 7.37 -14.86 13.68
C GLY A 80 6.63 -14.31 14.91
N HIS A 81 5.74 -13.32 14.81
CA HIS A 81 5.25 -12.65 16.03
C HIS A 81 3.85 -12.03 15.89
N HIS A 82 2.89 -12.60 16.62
CA HIS A 82 1.59 -12.02 16.95
C HIS A 82 1.75 -10.75 17.80
N HIS A 83 2.12 -9.61 17.20
CA HIS A 83 2.02 -8.33 17.92
C HIS A 83 1.86 -7.12 17.00
N GLY A 84 0.61 -6.65 16.91
CA GLY A 84 0.29 -5.22 16.93
C GLY A 84 0.60 -4.42 15.67
N HIS A 85 -0.11 -4.67 14.57
CA HIS A 85 -0.39 -3.61 13.60
C HIS A 85 -1.69 -2.92 14.03
N ASP A 86 -1.58 -1.93 14.93
CA ASP A 86 -2.74 -1.20 15.44
C ASP A 86 -3.28 -0.23 14.38
N PRO A 87 -4.53 -0.40 13.90
CA PRO A 87 -5.12 0.42 12.84
C PRO A 87 -5.54 1.83 13.31
N ARG A 88 -5.30 2.23 14.58
CA ARG A 88 -5.72 3.55 15.07
C ARG A 88 -4.83 4.72 14.63
N SER A 89 -3.65 4.47 14.08
CA SER A 89 -2.80 5.56 13.55
C SER A 89 -3.35 6.23 12.28
N HIS A 90 -4.49 5.77 11.75
CA HIS A 90 -5.16 6.39 10.59
C HIS A 90 -6.42 7.22 10.96
N THR A 91 -6.62 7.59 12.23
CA THR A 91 -7.74 8.48 12.59
C THR A 91 -7.30 9.94 12.74
N ARG A 92 -7.33 10.64 11.59
CA ARG A 92 -7.65 12.06 11.37
C ARG A 92 -6.67 13.14 11.85
N LEU A 93 -5.83 13.57 10.90
CA LEU A 93 -5.52 14.99 10.69
C LEU A 93 -6.15 15.42 9.36
N VAL A 94 -7.33 16.05 9.38
CA VAL A 94 -7.81 16.97 8.34
C VAL A 94 -8.67 18.04 9.02
N GLY A 95 -8.19 19.28 9.06
CA GLY A 95 -8.90 20.45 9.56
C GLY A 95 -9.92 21.01 8.55
N LYS A 96 -10.96 21.67 9.08
CA LYS A 96 -11.88 22.55 8.33
C LYS A 96 -12.70 23.44 9.28
N GLY A 97 -12.57 24.76 9.14
CA GLY A 97 -13.66 25.75 9.28
C GLY A 97 -13.78 26.55 10.58
N ASP A 98 -13.45 27.84 10.49
CA ASP A 98 -14.09 29.07 11.00
C ASP A 98 -15.22 29.08 12.06
N GLU A 99 -15.28 30.27 12.70
CA GLU A 99 -16.35 30.92 13.49
C GLU A 99 -16.46 30.47 14.96
N GLU A 100 -16.10 31.36 15.91
CA GLU A 100 -17.01 32.37 16.56
C GLU A 100 -18.09 31.62 17.36
N GLU A 101 -18.42 31.91 18.61
CA GLU A 101 -18.34 33.09 19.47
C GLU A 101 -18.73 32.55 20.88
N GLU A 102 -18.42 33.30 21.94
CA GLU A 102 -19.29 33.62 23.11
C GLU A 102 -20.14 32.51 23.77
N GLU A 103 -20.26 32.36 25.09
CA GLU A 103 -20.32 33.26 26.25
C GLU A 103 -20.19 32.31 27.48
N GLU A 104 -19.58 32.73 28.60
CA GLU A 104 -20.30 33.10 29.86
C GLU A 104 -21.41 32.08 30.26
N GLU A 105 -21.49 31.56 31.47
CA GLU A 105 -21.45 32.19 32.80
C GLU A 105 -21.51 31.06 33.86
N GLU A 106 -21.02 31.36 35.07
CA GLU A 106 -21.59 31.04 36.42
C GLU A 106 -22.32 29.69 36.67
N GLU A 107 -22.24 28.99 37.80
CA GLU A 107 -22.18 29.38 39.22
C GLU A 107 -21.98 28.08 40.07
N GLU A 108 -21.60 28.25 41.34
CA GLU A 108 -21.92 27.49 42.60
C GLU A 108 -22.67 26.12 42.54
N GLU A 109 -22.56 25.14 43.44
CA GLU A 109 -22.25 24.93 44.87
C GLU A 109 -21.90 23.42 44.99
N GLU A 110 -21.17 22.90 45.98
CA GLU A 110 -21.57 22.64 47.38
C GLU A 110 -20.32 22.26 48.22
#